data_AF-A0ABD3VA38-F1
#
_entry.id   AF-A0ABD3VA38-F1
#
_cell.length_a   1.000
_cell.length_b   1.000
_cell.length_c   1.000
_cell.angle_alpha   90.00
_cell.angle_beta   90.00
_cell.angle_gamma   90.00
#
_symmetry.space_group_name_H-M   'P 1'
#
loop_
_entity.id
_entity.type
_entity.pdbx_description
1 polymer ?
#
loop_
_entity_poly.entity_id
_entity_poly.type
_entity_poly.pdbx_seq_one_letter_code
_entity_poly.pdbx_strand_id
1 'polypeptide(L)'
;MLKKECVINDTSLYCRLRQELINVEGYKDVIYADSTKNPTFGIGHKITKNDPEFGNPLGTKVSTKRINEAYDADVKAAINSSCILFKDFQNLPEEVQLIILNMRFNLGHTGLDKFEKFRQAVDNRNWVEAASEMEKSNWYKQVPKRAGKLTERMRTVW
;
A
#
# COMPACT_ATOMS: atom_id res chain seq x y z
N MET A 1 -16.42 -19.35 -13.31
CA MET A 1 -16.67 -17.97 -12.85
C MET A 1 -15.51 -17.11 -13.29
N LEU A 2 -15.71 -16.18 -14.22
CA LEU A 2 -14.69 -15.22 -14.63
C LEU A 2 -14.41 -14.31 -13.42
N LYS A 3 -13.19 -14.36 -12.87
CA LYS A 3 -12.73 -13.32 -11.93
C LYS A 3 -12.73 -12.02 -12.73
N LYS A 4 -13.65 -11.11 -12.45
CA LYS A 4 -13.54 -9.73 -12.93
C LYS A 4 -12.20 -9.22 -12.41
N GLU A 5 -11.25 -8.96 -13.30
CA GLU A 5 -10.03 -8.25 -12.93
C GLU A 5 -10.43 -6.88 -12.40
N CYS A 6 -9.92 -6.54 -11.23
CA CYS A 6 -10.19 -5.26 -10.61
C CYS A 6 -9.32 -4.21 -11.29
N VAL A 7 -9.84 -3.57 -12.33
CA VAL A 7 -9.10 -2.55 -13.07
C VAL A 7 -9.49 -1.16 -12.55
N ILE A 8 -8.54 -0.46 -11.95
CA ILE A 8 -8.62 0.99 -11.72
C ILE A 8 -7.79 1.63 -12.84
N ASN A 9 -8.47 2.29 -13.79
CA ASN A 9 -7.83 2.99 -14.92
C ASN A 9 -7.67 4.49 -14.65
N ASP A 10 -7.43 4.85 -13.39
CA ASP A 10 -7.25 6.24 -13.00
C ASP A 10 -5.77 6.60 -12.85
N THR A 11 -5.21 7.20 -13.90
CA THR A 11 -3.83 7.70 -13.91
C THR A 11 -3.55 8.68 -12.77
N SER A 12 -4.56 9.44 -12.29
CA SER A 12 -4.43 10.34 -11.15
C SER A 12 -4.14 9.58 -9.87
N LEU A 13 -4.91 8.53 -9.57
CA LEU A 13 -4.71 7.68 -8.39
C LEU A 13 -3.33 7.05 -8.37
N TYR A 14 -2.86 6.51 -9.51
CA TYR A 14 -1.52 5.92 -9.63
C TYR A 14 -0.41 6.95 -9.36
N CYS A 15 -0.52 8.14 -9.94
CA CYS A 15 0.44 9.23 -9.76
C CYS A 15 0.46 9.72 -8.31
N ARG A 16 -0.71 9.94 -7.70
CA ARG A 16 -0.85 10.35 -6.30
C ARG A 16 -0.26 9.31 -5.36
N LEU A 17 -0.62 8.04 -5.51
CA LEU A 17 -0.08 6.95 -4.70
C LEU A 17 1.45 6.88 -4.81
N ARG A 18 2.00 7.01 -6.02
CA ARG A 18 3.45 6.98 -6.26
C ARG A 18 4.16 8.09 -5.49
N GLN A 19 3.64 9.31 -5.59
CA GLN A 19 4.21 10.46 -4.88
C GLN A 19 4.13 10.29 -3.37
N GLU A 20 3.00 9.81 -2.85
CA GLU A 20 2.83 9.56 -1.42
C GLU A 20 3.80 8.49 -0.90
N LEU A 21 3.98 7.39 -1.64
CA LEU A 21 4.92 6.35 -1.27
C LEU A 21 6.37 6.83 -1.35
N ILE A 22 6.77 7.58 -2.37
CA ILE A 22 8.11 8.18 -2.44
C ILE A 22 8.36 9.11 -1.26
N ASN A 23 7.37 9.91 -0.84
CA ASN A 23 7.51 10.82 0.29
C ASN A 23 7.70 10.09 1.63
N VAL A 24 7.25 8.84 1.74
CA VAL A 24 7.32 8.05 2.98
C VAL A 24 8.46 7.05 2.97
N GLU A 25 8.59 6.27 1.90
CA GLU A 25 9.57 5.18 1.74
C GLU A 25 10.88 5.65 1.08
N GLY A 26 10.83 6.76 0.34
CA GLY A 26 11.90 7.22 -0.52
C GLY A 26 11.93 6.53 -1.89
N TYR A 27 12.94 6.89 -2.68
CA TYR A 27 13.29 6.24 -3.94
C TYR A 27 14.77 5.84 -3.87
N LYS A 28 15.07 4.56 -4.08
CA LYS A 28 16.46 4.07 -4.09
C LYS A 28 16.71 3.21 -5.32
N ASP A 29 17.73 3.57 -6.09
CA ASP A 29 18.20 2.85 -7.28
C ASP A 29 19.19 1.71 -6.95
N VAL A 30 19.28 1.34 -5.68
CA VAL A 30 20.10 0.25 -5.17
C VAL A 30 19.31 -0.62 -4.21
N ILE A 31 19.72 -1.88 -4.06
CA ILE A 31 19.17 -2.77 -3.03
C ILE A 31 19.60 -2.26 -1.64
N TYR A 32 18.65 -2.15 -0.72
CA TYR A 32 18.86 -1.72 0.66
C TYR A 32 18.10 -2.63 1.64
N ALA A 33 18.49 -2.60 2.92
CA ALA A 33 17.72 -3.24 3.99
C ALA A 33 16.63 -2.28 4.49
N ASP A 34 15.39 -2.73 4.53
CA ASP A 34 14.28 -1.97 5.12
C ASP A 34 14.34 -1.93 6.66
N SER A 35 13.35 -1.29 7.31
CA SER A 35 13.24 -1.22 8.77
C SER A 35 13.09 -2.58 9.45
N THR A 36 12.67 -3.60 8.71
CA THR A 36 12.52 -4.99 9.13
C THR A 36 13.67 -5.89 8.66
N LYS A 37 14.76 -5.29 8.16
CA LYS A 37 15.97 -5.95 7.63
C LYS A 37 15.74 -6.82 6.39
N ASN A 38 14.65 -6.63 5.65
CA ASN A 38 14.43 -7.32 4.38
C ASN A 38 15.11 -6.58 3.21
N PRO A 39 15.72 -7.29 2.25
CA PRO A 39 16.20 -6.70 1.01
C PRO A 39 15.07 -6.07 0.20
N THR A 40 15.26 -4.81 -0.18
CA THR A 40 14.24 -3.96 -0.80
C THR A 40 14.90 -3.06 -1.85
N PHE A 41 14.19 -2.64 -2.91
CA PHE A 41 14.68 -1.63 -3.84
C PHE A 41 13.55 -0.68 -4.30
N GLY A 42 13.91 0.39 -5.02
CA GLY A 42 12.95 1.25 -5.70
C GLY A 42 12.09 2.05 -4.72
N ILE A 43 10.77 1.88 -4.83
CA ILE A 43 9.75 2.54 -3.99
C ILE A 43 9.16 1.50 -3.03
N GLY A 44 9.98 1.01 -2.10
CA GLY A 44 9.53 0.05 -1.08
C GLY A 44 9.22 -1.36 -1.59
N HIS A 45 9.76 -1.78 -2.74
CA HIS A 45 9.55 -3.12 -3.28
C HIS A 45 10.42 -4.15 -2.54
N LYS A 46 9.80 -5.00 -1.73
CA LYS A 46 10.47 -6.08 -1.01
C LYS A 46 10.83 -7.21 -1.98
N ILE A 47 12.11 -7.56 -2.05
CA ILE A 47 12.62 -8.63 -2.92
C ILE A 47 12.11 -9.98 -2.42
N THR A 48 11.52 -10.75 -3.34
CA THR A 48 11.06 -12.12 -3.12
C THR A 48 11.88 -13.11 -3.93
N LYS A 49 11.71 -14.41 -3.68
CA LYS A 49 12.37 -15.48 -4.46
C LYS A 49 12.04 -15.49 -5.96
N ASN A 50 10.99 -14.78 -6.36
CA ASN A 50 10.56 -14.71 -7.76
C ASN A 50 11.21 -13.53 -8.49
N ASP A 51 11.87 -12.63 -7.77
CA ASP A 51 12.52 -11.46 -8.35
C ASP A 51 13.91 -11.81 -8.88
N PRO A 52 14.32 -11.26 -10.04
CA PRO A 52 15.67 -11.42 -10.57
C PRO A 52 16.76 -10.94 -9.60
N GLU A 53 16.42 -10.00 -8.72
CA GLU A 53 17.32 -9.43 -7.73
C GLU A 53 17.51 -10.34 -6.50
N PHE A 54 16.80 -11.47 -6.41
CA PHE A 54 16.89 -12.37 -5.27
C PHE A 54 18.32 -12.91 -5.07
N GLY A 55 18.83 -12.75 -3.86
CA GLY A 55 20.18 -13.17 -3.49
C GLY A 55 21.29 -12.17 -3.85
N ASN A 56 20.98 -11.08 -4.54
CA ASN A 56 21.96 -10.03 -4.80
C ASN A 56 22.33 -9.27 -3.52
N PRO A 57 23.59 -8.81 -3.39
CA PRO A 57 24.04 -8.08 -2.20
C PRO A 57 23.39 -6.70 -2.09
N LEU A 58 23.36 -6.16 -0.86
CA LEU A 58 22.99 -4.77 -0.63
C LEU A 58 23.93 -3.83 -1.39
N GLY A 59 23.40 -2.76 -1.97
CA GLY A 59 24.13 -1.81 -2.81
C GLY A 59 24.13 -2.16 -4.30
N THR A 60 23.66 -3.34 -4.71
CA THR A 60 23.49 -3.67 -6.13
C THR A 60 22.54 -2.68 -6.79
N LYS A 61 22.97 -2.08 -7.91
CA LYS A 61 22.16 -1.12 -8.68
C LYS A 61 21.00 -1.81 -9.38
N VAL A 62 19.86 -1.13 -9.41
CA VAL A 62 18.64 -1.54 -10.11
C VAL A 62 18.25 -0.44 -11.09
N SER A 63 17.98 -0.81 -12.34
CA SER A 63 17.61 0.17 -13.36
C SER A 63 16.27 0.85 -13.05
N THR A 64 16.13 2.12 -13.43
CA THR A 64 14.86 2.86 -13.33
C THR A 64 13.71 2.13 -14.01
N LYS A 65 13.97 1.46 -15.15
CA LYS A 65 12.98 0.66 -15.86
C LYS A 65 12.44 -0.47 -14.96
N ARG A 66 13.35 -1.25 -14.35
CA ARG A 66 12.98 -2.34 -13.44
C ARG A 66 12.26 -1.84 -12.19
N ILE A 67 12.65 -0.69 -11.65
CA ILE A 67 11.97 -0.06 -10.51
C ILE A 67 10.52 0.29 -10.86
N ASN A 68 10.28 0.85 -12.05
CA ASN A 68 8.92 1.16 -12.50
C ASN A 68 8.11 -0.12 -12.75
N GLU A 69 8.70 -1.15 -13.36
CA GLU A 69 8.05 -2.46 -13.55
C GLU A 69 7.64 -3.11 -12.23
N ALA A 70 8.52 -3.07 -11.23
CA ALA A 70 8.24 -3.58 -9.88
C ALA A 70 7.11 -2.79 -9.21
N TYR A 71 7.18 -1.46 -9.27
CA TYR A 71 6.13 -0.58 -8.72
C TYR A 71 4.76 -0.87 -9.36
N ASP A 72 4.70 -0.98 -10.68
CA ASP A 72 3.44 -1.26 -11.39
C ASP A 72 2.87 -2.64 -11.01
N ALA A 73 3.74 -3.64 -10.84
CA ALA A 73 3.34 -4.96 -10.38
C ALA A 73 2.80 -4.94 -8.93
N ASP A 74 3.48 -4.23 -8.03
CA ASP A 74 3.09 -4.09 -6.63
C ASP A 74 1.74 -3.36 -6.49
N VAL A 75 1.53 -2.28 -7.24
CA VAL A 75 0.25 -1.56 -7.23
C VAL A 75 -0.87 -2.44 -7.75
N LYS A 76 -0.66 -3.17 -8.85
CA LYS A 76 -1.66 -4.12 -9.37
C LYS A 76 -1.99 -5.21 -8.35
N ALA A 77 -0.99 -5.76 -7.66
CA ALA A 77 -1.19 -6.74 -6.60
C ALA A 77 -1.95 -6.14 -5.41
N ALA A 78 -1.63 -4.90 -5.01
CA ALA A 78 -2.30 -4.18 -3.94
C ALA A 78 -3.77 -3.90 -4.27
N ILE A 79 -4.08 -3.48 -5.50
CA ILE A 79 -5.46 -3.26 -5.97
C ILE A 79 -6.20 -4.60 -5.97
N ASN A 80 -5.69 -5.62 -6.65
CA ASN A 80 -6.37 -6.92 -6.73
C ASN A 80 -6.67 -7.53 -5.36
N SER A 81 -5.71 -7.46 -4.45
CA SER A 81 -5.92 -7.95 -3.09
C SER A 81 -6.89 -7.08 -2.27
N SER A 82 -6.88 -5.76 -2.46
CA SER A 82 -7.89 -4.87 -1.87
C SER A 82 -9.29 -5.16 -2.40
N CYS A 83 -9.47 -5.49 -3.67
CA CYS A 83 -10.78 -5.84 -4.22
C CYS A 83 -11.31 -7.21 -3.75
N ILE A 84 -10.41 -8.10 -3.33
CA ILE A 84 -10.80 -9.33 -2.62
C ILE A 84 -11.24 -9.01 -1.19
N LEU A 85 -10.55 -8.08 -0.54
CA LEU A 85 -10.74 -7.76 0.87
C LEU A 85 -11.93 -6.83 1.15
N PHE A 86 -12.22 -5.93 0.20
CA PHE A 86 -13.32 -4.97 0.21
C PHE A 86 -14.15 -5.18 -1.05
N LYS A 87 -15.37 -5.73 -0.89
CA LYS A 87 -16.22 -6.12 -2.02
C LYS A 87 -16.51 -4.98 -3.00
N ASP A 88 -16.57 -3.76 -2.48
CA ASP A 88 -16.94 -2.56 -3.22
C ASP A 88 -15.77 -1.58 -3.39
N PHE A 89 -14.53 -2.08 -3.38
CA PHE A 89 -13.31 -1.28 -3.38
C PHE A 89 -13.29 -0.21 -4.49
N GLN A 90 -13.67 -0.58 -5.71
CA GLN A 90 -13.63 0.31 -6.87
C GLN A 90 -14.61 1.48 -6.79
N ASN A 91 -15.68 1.35 -6.00
CA ASN A 91 -16.71 2.38 -5.83
C ASN A 91 -16.53 3.14 -4.50
N LEU A 92 -15.44 2.88 -3.77
CA LEU A 92 -15.05 3.73 -2.65
C LEU A 92 -14.61 5.10 -3.17
N PRO A 93 -14.74 6.17 -2.37
CA PRO A 93 -14.11 7.45 -2.69
C PRO A 93 -12.60 7.26 -2.97
N GLU A 94 -12.06 7.99 -3.94
CA GLU A 94 -10.64 7.88 -4.35
C GLU A 94 -9.69 8.01 -3.15
N GLU A 95 -10.02 8.91 -2.22
CA GLU A 95 -9.25 9.14 -1.01
C GLU A 95 -9.18 7.89 -0.10
N VAL A 96 -10.29 7.17 0.03
CA VAL A 96 -10.36 5.93 0.80
C VAL A 96 -9.55 4.83 0.11
N GLN A 97 -9.64 4.72 -1.22
CA GLN A 97 -8.82 3.78 -1.99
C GLN A 97 -7.32 4.05 -1.79
N LEU A 98 -6.90 5.32 -1.87
CA LEU A 98 -5.51 5.74 -1.64
C LEU A 98 -5.01 5.42 -0.24
N ILE A 99 -5.84 5.64 0.79
CA ILE A 99 -5.50 5.31 2.18
C ILE A 99 -5.32 3.80 2.35
N ILE A 100 -6.25 2.99 1.82
CA ILE A 100 -6.18 1.52 1.89
C ILE A 100 -4.93 1.00 1.19
N LEU A 101 -4.62 1.50 -0.02
CA LEU A 101 -3.42 1.10 -0.76
C LEU A 101 -2.15 1.51 0.00
N ASN A 102 -2.08 2.73 0.55
CA ASN A 102 -0.97 3.15 1.39
C ASN A 102 -0.74 2.23 2.60
N MET A 103 -1.82 1.87 3.30
CA MET A 103 -1.76 0.92 4.41
C MET A 103 -1.26 -0.44 3.93
N ARG A 104 -1.72 -0.91 2.78
CA ARG A 104 -1.31 -2.19 2.17
C ARG A 104 0.19 -2.24 1.89
N PHE A 105 0.77 -1.17 1.34
CA PHE A 105 2.21 -1.07 1.12
C PHE A 105 2.99 -1.13 2.43
N ASN A 106 2.50 -0.47 3.48
CA ASN A 106 3.21 -0.44 4.76
C ASN A 106 3.10 -1.73 5.57
N LEU A 107 1.93 -2.35 5.55
CA LEU A 107 1.60 -3.54 6.34
C LEU A 107 1.91 -4.86 5.60
N GLY A 108 2.22 -4.77 4.31
CA GLY A 108 2.35 -5.92 3.43
C GLY A 108 1.02 -6.64 3.17
N HIS A 109 1.10 -7.78 2.47
CA HIS A 109 -0.07 -8.49 1.98
C HIS A 109 -0.99 -9.06 3.07
N THR A 110 -0.51 -9.42 4.25
CA THR A 110 -1.37 -10.06 5.27
C THR A 110 -1.65 -9.15 6.46
N GLY A 111 -0.96 -8.01 6.56
CA GLY A 111 -1.12 -7.12 7.70
C GLY A 111 -2.48 -6.43 7.71
N LEU A 112 -2.95 -5.93 6.56
CA LEU A 112 -4.26 -5.26 6.45
C LEU A 112 -5.44 -6.23 6.66
N ASP A 113 -5.27 -7.51 6.35
CA ASP A 113 -6.34 -8.51 6.49
C ASP A 113 -6.84 -8.64 7.95
N LYS A 114 -5.95 -8.36 8.90
CA LYS A 114 -6.20 -8.41 10.35
C LYS A 114 -7.00 -7.20 10.89
N PHE A 115 -7.24 -6.18 10.07
CA PHE A 115 -7.94 -4.95 10.46
C PHE A 115 -9.46 -5.12 10.36
N GLU A 116 -10.02 -6.18 10.95
CA GLU A 116 -11.41 -6.61 10.75
C GLU A 116 -12.45 -5.50 11.01
N LYS A 117 -12.31 -4.76 12.12
CA LYS A 117 -13.22 -3.67 12.48
C LYS A 117 -13.12 -2.46 11.55
N PHE A 118 -11.90 -2.07 11.18
CA PHE A 118 -11.68 -1.04 10.15
C PHE A 118 -12.32 -1.45 8.82
N ARG A 119 -12.17 -2.71 8.41
CA ARG A 119 -12.78 -3.22 7.17
C ARG A 119 -14.30 -3.14 7.22
N GLN A 120 -14.90 -3.57 8.33
CA GLN A 120 -16.33 -3.44 8.54
C GLN A 120 -16.81 -1.98 8.49
N ALA A 121 -16.07 -1.05 9.09
CA ALA A 121 -16.39 0.37 9.05
C ALA A 121 -16.31 0.94 7.62
N VAL A 122 -15.32 0.54 6.83
CA VAL A 122 -15.18 0.91 5.41
C VAL A 122 -16.34 0.37 4.57
N ASP A 123 -16.71 -0.90 4.77
CA ASP A 123 -17.85 -1.51 4.07
C ASP A 123 -19.17 -0.79 4.40
N ASN A 124 -19.32 -0.33 5.64
CA ASN A 124 -20.46 0.47 6.10
C ASN A 124 -20.38 1.96 5.73
N ARG A 125 -19.34 2.39 4.99
CA ARG A 125 -19.09 3.80 4.66
C ARG A 125 -18.99 4.73 5.88
N ASN A 126 -18.62 4.17 7.04
CA ASN A 126 -18.45 4.91 8.28
C ASN A 126 -16.98 5.32 8.44
N TRP A 127 -16.60 6.43 7.84
CA TRP A 127 -15.21 6.88 7.78
C TRP A 127 -14.65 7.35 9.12
N VAL A 128 -15.50 7.93 9.97
CA VAL A 128 -15.13 8.33 11.33
C VAL A 128 -14.76 7.10 12.15
N GLU A 129 -15.56 6.03 12.07
CA GLU A 129 -15.25 4.79 12.76
C GLU A 129 -14.03 4.09 12.13
N ALA A 130 -13.89 4.11 10.80
CA ALA A 130 -12.70 3.59 10.14
C ALA A 130 -11.43 4.28 10.64
N ALA A 131 -11.42 5.61 10.74
CA ALA A 131 -10.30 6.36 11.31
C ALA A 131 -10.03 5.99 12.78
N SER A 132 -11.08 5.88 13.61
CA SER A 132 -10.98 5.44 15.00
C SER A 132 -10.33 4.05 15.13
N GLU A 133 -10.69 3.11 14.27
CA GLU A 133 -10.09 1.77 14.24
C GLU A 133 -8.65 1.77 13.71
N MET A 134 -8.29 2.70 12.82
CA MET A 134 -6.88 2.93 12.43
C MET A 134 -6.03 3.39 13.63
N GLU A 135 -6.51 4.35 14.43
CA GLU A 135 -5.80 4.90 15.60
C GLU A 135 -5.56 3.87 16.71
N LYS A 136 -6.53 2.99 16.95
CA LYS A 136 -6.44 1.95 17.99
C LYS A 136 -5.43 0.85 17.67
N SER A 137 -4.95 0.77 16.42
CA SER A 137 -4.09 -0.31 15.95
C SER A 137 -2.64 -0.20 16.45
N ASN A 138 -1.94 -1.34 16.54
CA ASN A 138 -0.49 -1.35 16.80
C ASN A 138 0.30 -0.71 15.65
N TRP A 139 -0.22 -0.78 14.43
CA TRP A 139 0.35 -0.11 13.26
C TRP A 139 0.50 1.39 13.48
N TYR A 140 -0.53 2.03 14.06
CA TYR A 140 -0.47 3.45 14.38
C TYR A 140 0.69 3.78 15.32
N LYS A 141 0.93 2.93 16.32
CA LYS A 141 2.05 3.10 17.26
C LYS A 141 3.42 2.88 16.61
N GLN A 142 3.49 2.00 15.61
CA GLN A 142 4.74 1.68 14.91
C GLN A 142 5.16 2.76 13.92
N VAL A 143 4.21 3.39 13.23
CA VAL A 143 4.47 4.42 12.21
C VAL A 143 3.63 5.69 12.43
N PRO A 144 3.74 6.35 13.60
CA PRO A 144 2.77 7.35 14.06
C PRO A 144 2.62 8.54 13.10
N LYS A 145 3.71 9.00 12.46
CA LYS A 145 3.65 10.10 11.49
C LYS A 145 2.83 9.72 10.25
N ARG A 146 3.07 8.54 9.68
CA ARG A 146 2.34 8.06 8.49
C ARG A 146 0.90 7.75 8.86
N ALA A 147 0.69 6.99 9.93
CA ALA A 147 -0.62 6.55 10.36
C ALA A 147 -1.51 7.73 10.75
N GLY A 148 -0.98 8.73 11.48
CA GLY A 148 -1.71 9.95 11.80
C GLY A 148 -2.19 10.70 10.57
N LYS A 149 -1.32 10.90 9.56
CA LYS A 149 -1.71 11.57 8.31
C LYS A 149 -2.82 10.81 7.56
N LEU A 150 -2.72 9.49 7.44
CA LEU A 150 -3.72 8.67 6.75
C LEU A 150 -5.06 8.63 7.50
N THR A 151 -5.00 8.57 8.82
CA THR A 151 -6.18 8.58 9.69
C THR A 151 -6.94 9.90 9.57
N GLU A 152 -6.25 11.03 9.62
CA GLU A 152 -6.90 12.34 9.50
C GLU A 152 -7.61 12.48 8.16
N ARG A 153 -6.95 12.07 7.07
CA ARG A 153 -7.55 12.02 5.72
C ARG A 153 -8.80 11.15 5.68
N MET A 154 -8.78 9.98 6.33
CA MET A 154 -9.94 9.09 6.44
C MET A 154 -11.10 9.79 7.16
N ARG A 155 -10.82 10.49 8.26
CA ARG A 155 -11.84 11.20 9.05
C ARG A 155 -12.52 12.34 8.28
N THR A 156 -11.81 12.95 7.32
CA THR A 156 -12.29 14.08 6.53
C THR A 156 -12.96 13.70 5.20
N VAL A 157 -13.28 12.42 4.98
CA VAL A 157 -14.04 12.00 3.80
C VAL A 157 -15.51 12.37 4.01
N TRP A 158 -16.09 13.13 3.08
CA TRP A 158 -17.49 13.59 3.10
C TRP A 158 -18.29 12.95 1.95
#